data_AF-A0A973V4I1-F1
#
_entry.id   AF-A0A973V4I1-F1
#
_cell.length_a   1.000
_cell.length_b   1.000
_cell.length_c   1.000
_cell.angle_alpha   90.00
_cell.angle_beta   90.00
_cell.angle_gamma   90.00
#
_symmetry.space_group_name_H-M   'P 1'
#
loop_
_entity.id
_entity.type
_entity.pdbx_description
1 polymer ?
#
loop_
_entity_poly.entity_id
_entity_poly.type
_entity_poly.pdbx_seq_one_letter_code
_entity_poly.pdbx_strand_id
1 'polypeptide(L)' 'MRMLVQVDLRSGPRVLTCWVEPRVKVGDLITLKDTEEPDRCWEVQRVGEPREAGEIKRGWDFDLKRRRPAA' A
#
# COMPACT_ATOMS: atom_id res chain seq x y z
N MET A 1 -15.21 9.95 -10.63
CA MET A 1 -14.51 9.81 -9.33
C MET A 1 -13.59 8.61 -9.41
N ARG A 2 -12.34 8.70 -8.95
CA ARG A 2 -11.37 7.58 -8.99
C ARG A 2 -11.36 6.89 -7.63
N MET A 3 -11.74 5.61 -7.60
CA MET A 3 -11.64 4.77 -6.39
C MET A 3 -10.24 4.16 -6.31
N LEU A 4 -9.69 4.06 -5.11
CA LEU A 4 -8.43 3.38 -4.83
C LEU A 4 -8.61 2.44 -3.65
N VAL A 5 -7.79 1.38 -3.59
CA VAL A 5 -7.72 0.47 -2.44
C VAL A 5 -6.37 0.60 -1.78
N GLN A 6 -6.35 0.58 -0.45
CA GLN A 6 -5.10 0.49 0.30
C GLN A 6 -4.60 -0.95 0.21
N VAL A 7 -3.33 -1.14 -0.14
CA VAL A 7 -2.69 -2.45 -0.18
C VAL A 7 -1.43 -2.47 0.66
N ASP A 8 -1.18 -3.62 1.27
CA ASP A 8 0.10 -3.93 1.89
C ASP A 8 0.88 -4.83 0.95
N LEU A 9 2.12 -4.48 0.67
CA LEU A 9 2.99 -5.08 -0.33
C LEU A 9 4.25 -5.62 0.34
N ARG A 10 4.78 -6.73 -0.19
CA ARG A 10 6.04 -7.32 0.25
C ARG A 10 6.97 -7.60 -0.92
N SER A 11 8.25 -7.30 -0.74
CA SER A 11 9.32 -7.65 -1.67
C SER A 11 10.55 -8.09 -0.88
N GLY A 12 10.70 -9.40 -0.67
CA GLY A 12 11.71 -9.97 0.21
C GLY A 12 11.58 -9.45 1.66
N PRO A 13 12.60 -8.75 2.20
CA PRO A 13 12.53 -8.16 3.55
C PRO A 13 11.79 -6.82 3.61
N ARG A 14 11.45 -6.21 2.46
CA ARG A 14 10.78 -4.89 2.41
C ARG A 14 9.27 -5.04 2.45
N VAL A 15 8.64 -4.12 3.15
CA VAL A 15 7.18 -3.95 3.20
C VAL A 15 6.81 -2.51 2.86
N LEU A 16 5.69 -2.33 2.18
CA LEU A 16 5.19 -1.02 1.76
C LEU A 16 3.67 -1.02 1.79
N THR A 17 3.07 0.06 2.29
CA THR A 17 1.63 0.27 2.21
C THR A 17 1.34 1.43 1.27
N CYS A 18 0.49 1.23 0.28
CA CYS A 18 0.16 2.27 -0.71
C CYS A 18 -1.28 2.17 -1.22
N TRP A 19 -1.71 3.17 -1.99
CA TRP A 19 -3.03 3.20 -2.62
C TRP A 19 -2.91 2.92 -4.11
N VAL A 20 -3.63 1.93 -4.60
CA VAL A 20 -3.60 1.50 -6.01
C VAL A 20 -5.02 1.36 -6.57
N GLU A 21 -5.14 1.15 -7.87
CA GLU A 21 -6.45 0.90 -8.47
C GLU A 21 -7.06 -0.42 -7.94
N PRO A 22 -8.40 -0.51 -7.78
CA PRO A 22 -9.08 -1.66 -7.14
C PRO A 22 -8.96 -3.01 -7.87
N ARG A 23 -8.17 -3.09 -8.94
CA ARG A 23 -8.04 -4.28 -9.79
C ARG A 23 -7.09 -5.33 -9.23
N VAL A 24 -6.46 -5.06 -8.09
CA VAL A 24 -5.48 -5.93 -7.43
C VAL A 24 -6.14 -6.87 -6.43
N LYS A 25 -5.53 -8.03 -6.22
CA LYS A 25 -5.94 -9.07 -5.28
C LYS A 25 -4.74 -9.54 -4.46
N VAL A 26 -5.01 -10.15 -3.30
CA VAL A 26 -3.95 -10.80 -2.51
C VAL A 26 -3.29 -11.90 -3.33
N GLY A 27 -1.95 -11.94 -3.31
CA GLY A 27 -1.12 -12.83 -4.12
C GLY A 27 -0.73 -12.26 -5.49
N ASP A 28 -1.31 -11.15 -5.93
CA ASP A 28 -0.89 -10.50 -7.17
C ASP A 28 0.54 -9.97 -7.06
N LEU A 29 1.27 -10.05 -8.17
CA LEU A 29 2.58 -9.45 -8.33
C LEU A 29 2.46 -8.15 -9.13
N ILE A 30 2.84 -7.02 -8.52
CA ILE A 30 2.75 -5.69 -9.13
C ILE A 30 4.10 -4.97 -9.13
N THR A 31 4.23 -3.99 -10.00
CA THR A 31 5.34 -3.02 -10.00
C THR A 31 4.79 -1.61 -9.76
N LEU A 32 5.58 -0.76 -9.11
CA LEU A 32 5.20 0.61 -8.79
C LEU A 32 6.03 1.60 -9.60
N LYS A 33 5.51 2.00 -10.76
CA LYS A 33 6.25 2.80 -11.76
C LYS A 33 6.71 4.17 -11.26
N ASP A 34 6.00 4.77 -10.32
CA ASP A 34 6.28 6.12 -9.80
C ASP A 34 7.08 6.09 -8.48
N THR A 35 7.93 5.08 -8.29
CA THR A 35 8.76 4.91 -7.08
C THR A 35 10.24 4.93 -7.41
N GLU A 36 11.09 5.03 -6.39
CA GLU A 36 12.56 4.94 -6.54
C GLU A 36 13.03 3.58 -7.09
N GLU A 37 12.16 2.55 -7.06
CA GLU A 37 12.46 1.19 -7.51
C GLU A 37 11.37 0.67 -8.47
N PRO A 38 11.25 1.23 -9.69
CA PRO A 38 10.13 0.95 -10.60
C PRO A 38 10.10 -0.50 -11.12
N ASP A 39 11.25 -1.17 -11.17
CA ASP A 39 11.38 -2.56 -11.62
C ASP A 39 11.19 -3.57 -10.48
N ARG A 40 11.03 -3.11 -9.24
CA ARG A 40 10.83 -4.00 -8.09
C ARG A 40 9.45 -4.64 -8.17
N CYS A 41 9.45 -5.96 -8.12
CA CYS A 41 8.23 -6.75 -7.99
C CYS A 41 7.78 -6.82 -6.53
N TRP A 42 6.50 -6.58 -6.31
CA TRP A 42 5.84 -6.55 -5.01
C TRP A 42 4.68 -7.55 -5.00
N GLU A 43 4.62 -8.40 -3.99
CA GLU A 43 3.50 -9.29 -3.74
C GLU A 43 2.47 -8.61 -2.85
N VAL A 44 1.21 -8.59 -3.28
CA VAL A 44 0.09 -8.04 -2.50
C VAL A 44 -0.25 -8.98 -1.35
N GLN A 45 -0.09 -8.51 -0.12
CA GLN A 45 -0.37 -9.27 1.11
C GLN A 45 -1.77 -8.97 1.67
N ARG A 46 -2.25 -7.73 1.48
CA ARG A 46 -3.56 -7.29 1.97
C ARG A 46 -4.19 -6.30 0.99
N VAL A 47 -5.51 -6.36 0.85
CA VAL A 47 -6.31 -5.37 0.12
C VAL A 47 -7.40 -4.86 1.06
N GLY A 48 -7.44 -3.54 1.25
CA GLY A 48 -8.46 -2.85 2.04
C GLY A 48 -9.70 -2.48 1.21
N GLU A 49 -10.63 -1.78 1.85
CA GLU A 49 -11.85 -1.31 1.19
C GLU A 49 -11.57 -0.18 0.18
N PRO A 50 -12.30 -0.11 -0.95
CA PRO A 50 -12.21 1.00 -1.88
C PRO A 50 -12.59 2.33 -1.23
N ARG A 51 -11.82 3.38 -1.48
CA ARG A 51 -12.09 4.76 -1.07
C ARG A 51 -11.90 5.74 -2.22
N GLU A 52 -12.57 6.89 -2.14
CA GLU A 52 -12.41 7.93 -3.15
C GLU A 52 -11.04 8.60 -3.03
N ALA A 53 -10.38 8.84 -4.18
CA ALA A 53 -9.05 9.46 -4.21
C ALA A 53 -9.00 10.84 -3.53
N GLY A 54 -10.10 11.59 -3.52
CA GLY A 54 -10.20 12.89 -2.85
C GLY A 54 -10.28 12.80 -1.31
N GLU A 55 -10.68 11.64 -0.77
CA GLU A 55 -10.80 11.41 0.68
C GLU A 55 -9.51 10.85 1.30
N ILE A 56 -8.59 10.38 0.46
CA ILE A 56 -7.29 9.86 0.89
C ILE A 56 -6.40 11.04 1.27
N LYS A 57 -6.42 11.39 2.56
CA LYS A 57 -5.41 12.27 3.14
C LYS A 57 -4.04 11.62 2.87
N ARG A 58 -3.13 12.32 2.19
CA ARG A 58 -1.71 11.92 2.00
C ARG A 58 -0.99 11.89 3.35
N GLY A 59 -1.38 10.98 4.23
CA GLY A 59 -0.65 10.63 5.44
C GLY A 59 0.34 9.55 5.06
N TRP A 60 1.56 9.94 4.71
CA TRP A 60 2.67 9.01 4.69
C TRP A 60 2.80 8.41 6.08
N ASP A 61 2.53 7.11 6.20
CA ASP A 61 2.63 6.40 7.46
C ASP A 61 4.06 5.91 7.71
N PHE A 62 5.03 6.83 7.57
CA PHE A 62 6.34 6.67 8.19
C PHE A 62 6.30 7.05 9.69
N ASP A 63 5.15 7.53 10.19
CA ASP A 63 4.99 8.08 11.54
C ASP A 63 4.07 7.28 12.49
N LEU A 64 3.50 6.13 12.07
CA LEU A 64 3.15 5.06 13.03
C LEU A 64 4.41 4.35 13.54
N LYS A 65 5.32 5.14 14.17
CA LYS A 65 6.21 4.61 15.19
C LYS A 65 5.35 4.06 16.32
N ARG A 66 5.23 2.73 16.35
CA ARG A 66 5.01 1.89 17.54
C ARG A 66 4.28 2.60 18.67
N ARG A 67 2.94 2.60 18.66
CA ARG A 67 2.25 2.52 19.95
C ARG A 67 2.45 1.11 20.48
N ARG A 68 3.55 0.89 21.21
CA ARG A 68 3.56 -0.16 22.24
C ARG A 68 2.34 0.12 23.13
N PRO A 69 1.49 -0.87 23.45
CA PRO A 69 0.60 -0.71 24.58
C PRO A 69 1.47 -0.41 25.81
N ALA A 70 1.12 0.66 26.53
CA ALA A 70 1.71 0.96 27.82
C ALA A 70 1.46 -0.25 28.74
N ALA A 71 2.52 -0.77 29.33
CA ALA A 71 2.48 -1.67 30.49
C ALA A 71 3.01 -0.88 31.68
#